data_AF-A0A7S2MPP4-F1
#
_entry.id   AF-A0A7S2MPP4-F1
#
_cell.length_a   1.000
_cell.length_b   1.000
_cell.length_c   1.000
_cell.angle_alpha   90.00
_cell.angle_beta   90.00
_cell.angle_gamma   90.00
#
_symmetry.space_group_name_H-M   'P 1'
#
loop_
_entity.id
_entity.type
_entity.pdbx_description
1 polymer ?
#
loop_
_entity_poly.entity_id
_entity_poly.type
_entity_poly.pdbx_seq_one_letter_code
_entity_poly.pdbx_strand_id
1 'polypeptide(L)'
;MVTLVCVASAAVLFVVARRPRAQRDRRRSIGMYHCCRSIARVGIECHTSYSKCCECLGGNACHAPFGKYVLLSGAFNFPAVTCAAFSFVGPDVRECTAAPLPTLCGVDVALGLAHFGAACYLQRRLLAAISAAHGPAGWKGIAPKELKRQANGVIMFDHGFRLYICVFVGSFALQCVGFTWINACDPDSQLPWAATILLAMFGLVAVGFFCLWFMALECGACLDNLAEDVMCEAHAAEHALARAPMAGASWARQMGSYPGHAAEETEPLFRL
;
A
#
# COMPACT_ATOMS: atom_id res chain seq x y z
N MET A 1 -0.04 -12.44 -23.47
CA MET A 1 -0.60 -12.01 -22.17
C MET A 1 0.17 -10.86 -21.52
N VAL A 2 1.51 -10.84 -21.56
CA VAL A 2 2.36 -9.79 -20.95
C VAL A 2 2.05 -8.37 -21.47
N THR A 3 1.90 -8.20 -22.79
CA THR A 3 1.56 -6.90 -23.41
C THR A 3 0.21 -6.38 -22.93
N LEU A 4 -0.75 -7.27 -22.66
CA LEU A 4 -2.09 -6.94 -22.19
C LEU A 4 -2.07 -6.40 -20.75
N VAL A 5 -1.19 -6.91 -19.88
CA VAL A 5 -1.05 -6.43 -18.50
C VAL A 5 -0.36 -5.07 -18.46
N CYS A 6 0.71 -4.87 -19.24
CA CYS A 6 1.38 -3.56 -19.33
C CYS A 6 0.47 -2.49 -19.93
N VAL A 7 -0.29 -2.82 -20.98
CA VAL A 7 -1.25 -1.91 -21.62
C VAL A 7 -2.44 -1.63 -20.71
N ALA A 8 -2.95 -2.63 -19.96
CA ALA A 8 -4.04 -2.43 -19.00
C ALA A 8 -3.63 -1.49 -17.86
N SER A 9 -2.44 -1.66 -17.29
CA SER A 9 -1.93 -0.78 -16.22
C SER A 9 -1.70 0.65 -16.71
N ALA A 10 -1.13 0.82 -17.92
CA ALA A 10 -0.97 2.13 -18.54
C ALA A 10 -2.32 2.80 -18.88
N ALA A 11 -3.29 2.02 -19.37
CA ALA A 11 -4.63 2.50 -19.70
C ALA A 11 -5.41 2.93 -18.45
N VAL A 12 -5.30 2.22 -17.33
CA VAL A 12 -5.91 2.61 -16.05
C VAL A 12 -5.36 3.95 -15.58
N LEU A 13 -4.04 4.15 -15.63
CA LEU A 13 -3.42 5.42 -15.25
C LEU A 13 -3.83 6.57 -16.18
N PHE A 14 -3.93 6.31 -17.49
CA PHE A 14 -4.30 7.33 -18.48
C PHE A 14 -5.79 7.72 -18.42
N VAL A 15 -6.67 6.77 -18.11
CA VAL A 15 -8.13 7.00 -17.97
C VAL A 15 -8.46 7.77 -16.69
N VAL A 16 -7.71 7.55 -15.61
CA VAL A 16 -7.86 8.32 -14.36
C VAL A 16 -7.42 9.78 -14.57
N ALA A 17 -6.36 10.01 -15.34
CA ALA A 17 -5.77 11.34 -15.53
C ALA A 17 -6.57 12.33 -16.41
N ARG A 18 -7.48 11.86 -17.30
CA ARG A 18 -7.98 12.69 -18.41
C ARG A 18 -9.43 13.20 -18.37
N ARG A 19 -10.22 13.00 -17.32
CA ARG A 19 -11.66 13.38 -17.38
C ARG A 19 -11.98 14.73 -16.69
N PRO A 20 -12.79 15.60 -17.33
CA PRO A 20 -13.07 16.97 -16.90
C PRO A 20 -13.88 17.07 -15.59
N ARG A 21 -13.67 18.18 -14.86
CA ARG A 21 -14.03 18.39 -13.43
C ARG A 21 -15.50 18.68 -13.13
N ALA A 22 -16.34 19.12 -14.07
CA ALA A 22 -17.51 19.94 -13.72
C ALA A 22 -18.88 19.23 -13.56
N GLN A 23 -19.04 17.93 -13.79
CA GLN A 23 -20.38 17.28 -13.78
C GLN A 23 -20.41 15.92 -13.07
N ARG A 24 -19.48 15.70 -12.14
CA ARG A 24 -19.00 14.36 -11.75
C ARG A 24 -19.21 13.97 -10.29
N ASP A 25 -19.98 14.73 -9.51
CA ASP A 25 -19.90 14.61 -8.04
C ASP A 25 -20.85 13.58 -7.42
N ARG A 26 -22.09 13.37 -7.91
CA ARG A 26 -23.02 12.44 -7.22
C ARG A 26 -22.92 10.97 -7.61
N ARG A 27 -22.71 10.61 -8.88
CA ARG A 27 -22.63 9.18 -9.28
C ARG A 27 -21.26 8.55 -9.03
N ARG A 28 -20.21 9.35 -8.84
CA ARG A 28 -18.87 8.85 -8.47
C ARG A 28 -18.78 8.40 -7.02
N SER A 29 -19.54 9.02 -6.11
CA SER A 29 -19.45 8.69 -4.69
C SER A 29 -19.83 7.23 -4.44
N ILE A 30 -20.88 6.71 -5.09
CA ILE A 30 -21.34 5.32 -4.89
C ILE A 30 -20.30 4.31 -5.39
N GLY A 31 -19.80 4.44 -6.62
CA GLY A 31 -18.81 3.50 -7.18
C GLY A 31 -17.48 3.53 -6.44
N MET A 32 -17.02 4.74 -6.05
CA MET A 32 -15.80 4.91 -5.27
C MET A 32 -15.97 4.37 -3.84
N TYR A 33 -17.14 4.58 -3.23
CA TYR A 33 -17.49 4.03 -1.92
C TYR A 33 -17.45 2.49 -1.92
N HIS A 34 -18.01 1.83 -2.94
CA HIS A 34 -17.90 0.37 -3.06
C HIS A 34 -16.47 -0.10 -3.24
N CYS A 35 -15.66 0.61 -4.04
CA CYS A 35 -14.24 0.30 -4.21
C CYS A 35 -13.47 0.45 -2.88
N CYS A 36 -13.62 1.58 -2.18
CA CYS A 36 -13.00 1.81 -0.87
C CYS A 36 -13.46 0.77 0.17
N ARG A 37 -14.74 0.39 0.17
CA ARG A 37 -15.28 -0.66 1.05
C ARG A 37 -14.66 -2.04 0.77
N SER A 38 -14.47 -2.41 -0.50
CA SER A 38 -13.81 -3.66 -0.88
C SER A 38 -12.33 -3.66 -0.49
N ILE A 39 -11.61 -2.55 -0.72
CA ILE A 39 -10.20 -2.40 -0.32
C ILE A 39 -10.06 -2.48 1.20
N ALA A 40 -10.96 -1.85 1.96
CA ALA A 40 -10.96 -1.91 3.42
C ALA A 40 -11.10 -3.35 3.93
N ARG A 41 -11.99 -4.16 3.33
CA ARG A 41 -12.14 -5.58 3.69
C ARG A 41 -10.87 -6.38 3.45
N VAL A 42 -10.27 -6.25 2.26
CA VAL A 42 -9.01 -6.94 1.92
C VAL A 42 -7.89 -6.50 2.87
N GLY A 43 -7.84 -5.21 3.22
CA GLY A 43 -6.85 -4.68 4.16
C GLY A 43 -6.93 -5.30 5.55
N ILE A 44 -8.14 -5.55 6.06
CA ILE A 44 -8.37 -6.16 7.37
C ILE A 44 -7.90 -7.63 7.38
N GLU A 45 -8.32 -8.43 6.39
CA GLU A 45 -7.91 -9.84 6.30
C GLU A 45 -6.38 -9.99 6.18
N CYS A 46 -5.78 -9.13 5.37
CA CYS A 46 -4.34 -9.07 5.19
C CYS A 46 -3.65 -8.71 6.52
N HIS A 47 -4.16 -7.72 7.26
CA HIS A 47 -3.59 -7.31 8.56
C HIS A 47 -3.49 -8.47 9.57
N THR A 48 -4.49 -9.35 9.63
CA THR A 48 -4.53 -10.49 10.56
C THR A 48 -3.50 -11.57 10.24
N SER A 49 -3.19 -11.80 8.97
CA SER A 49 -2.13 -12.74 8.57
C SER A 49 -0.74 -12.18 8.83
N TYR A 50 -0.54 -10.88 8.63
CA TYR A 50 0.78 -10.24 8.79
C TYR A 50 1.15 -9.97 10.26
N SER A 51 0.18 -9.74 11.15
CA SER A 51 0.48 -9.44 12.56
C SER A 51 1.31 -10.54 13.24
N LYS A 52 1.02 -11.82 12.96
CA LYS A 52 1.79 -12.96 13.48
C LYS A 52 3.24 -12.97 12.98
N CYS A 53 3.46 -12.63 11.71
CA CYS A 53 4.81 -12.56 11.13
C CYS A 53 5.62 -11.40 11.73
N CYS A 54 4.94 -10.32 12.11
CA CYS A 54 5.53 -9.11 12.65
C CYS A 54 5.97 -9.22 14.11
N GLU A 55 5.29 -10.06 14.89
CA GLU A 55 5.73 -10.43 16.25
C GLU A 55 7.08 -11.16 16.21
N CYS A 56 7.32 -12.03 15.21
CA CYS A 56 8.58 -12.76 15.06
C CYS A 56 9.79 -11.87 14.67
N LEU A 57 9.55 -10.71 14.05
CA LEU A 57 10.60 -9.84 13.49
C LEU A 57 10.97 -8.62 14.36
N GLY A 58 10.52 -8.57 15.63
CA GLY A 58 10.93 -7.50 16.55
C GLY A 58 10.17 -6.16 16.37
N GLY A 59 8.92 -6.22 15.94
CA GLY A 59 7.86 -5.32 16.43
C GLY A 59 7.76 -3.89 15.88
N ASN A 60 8.73 -3.32 15.16
CA ASN A 60 8.60 -1.93 14.66
C ASN A 60 8.68 -1.78 13.13
N ALA A 61 9.46 -2.62 12.44
CA ALA A 61 9.64 -2.50 10.99
C ALA A 61 8.34 -2.77 10.20
N CYS A 62 7.47 -3.61 10.74
CA CYS A 62 6.21 -4.01 10.14
C CYS A 62 5.11 -2.96 10.14
N HIS A 63 5.05 -2.15 11.19
CA HIS A 63 4.01 -1.14 11.36
C HIS A 63 4.33 0.14 10.59
N ALA A 64 5.55 0.26 10.04
CA ALA A 64 5.90 1.35 9.15
C ALA A 64 4.99 1.35 7.90
N PRO A 65 4.74 2.52 7.28
CA PRO A 65 3.84 2.64 6.13
C PRO A 65 4.15 1.73 4.94
N PHE A 66 5.43 1.36 4.77
CA PHE A 66 5.91 0.44 3.73
C PHE A 66 6.39 -0.91 4.27
N GLY A 67 6.18 -1.21 5.56
CA GLY A 67 6.67 -2.43 6.21
C GLY A 67 6.23 -3.70 5.48
N LYS A 68 4.95 -3.73 5.08
CA LYS A 68 4.38 -4.83 4.30
C LYS A 68 5.06 -5.02 2.94
N TYR A 69 5.45 -3.94 2.27
CA TYR A 69 6.15 -4.01 0.98
C TYR A 69 7.57 -4.59 1.15
N VAL A 70 8.27 -4.23 2.23
CA VAL A 70 9.59 -4.80 2.54
C VAL A 70 9.50 -6.30 2.81
N LEU A 71 8.51 -6.74 3.60
CA LEU A 71 8.28 -8.16 3.86
C LEU A 71 7.94 -8.92 2.58
N LEU A 72 7.03 -8.38 1.77
CA LEU A 72 6.68 -8.95 0.47
C LEU A 72 7.92 -9.07 -0.42
N SER A 73 8.75 -8.02 -0.47
CA SER A 73 9.99 -8.03 -1.24
C SER A 73 10.93 -9.12 -0.74
N GLY A 74 11.14 -9.28 0.56
CA GLY A 74 11.98 -10.36 1.10
C GLY A 74 11.43 -11.74 0.79
N ALA A 75 10.12 -11.94 0.96
CA ALA A 75 9.44 -13.23 0.78
C ALA A 75 9.55 -13.78 -0.65
N PHE A 76 9.56 -12.91 -1.68
CA PHE A 76 9.72 -13.33 -3.07
C PHE A 76 11.19 -13.31 -3.52
N ASN A 77 11.93 -12.26 -3.17
CA ASN A 77 13.26 -12.07 -3.73
C ASN A 77 14.32 -12.97 -3.07
N PHE A 78 14.23 -13.32 -1.79
CA PHE A 78 15.22 -14.23 -1.19
C PHE A 78 15.17 -15.66 -1.74
N PRO A 79 14.00 -16.30 -1.88
CA PRO A 79 13.91 -17.58 -2.57
C PRO A 79 14.39 -17.48 -4.03
N ALA A 80 14.02 -16.40 -4.75
CA ALA A 80 14.48 -16.19 -6.12
C ALA A 80 16.01 -16.09 -6.22
N VAL A 81 16.64 -15.28 -5.34
CA VAL A 81 18.11 -15.15 -5.26
C VAL A 81 18.75 -16.50 -4.97
N THR A 82 18.18 -17.29 -4.07
CA THR A 82 18.70 -18.61 -3.71
C THR A 82 18.63 -19.57 -4.90
N CYS A 83 17.48 -19.66 -5.57
CA CYS A 83 17.30 -20.49 -6.77
C CYS A 83 18.25 -20.05 -7.90
N ALA A 84 18.37 -18.75 -8.14
CA ALA A 84 19.25 -18.21 -9.17
C ALA A 84 20.73 -18.46 -8.86
N ALA A 85 21.16 -18.30 -7.60
CA ALA A 85 22.54 -18.55 -7.19
C ALA A 85 22.94 -20.03 -7.33
N PHE A 86 22.06 -20.96 -6.93
CA PHE A 86 22.30 -22.39 -7.14
C PHE A 86 22.29 -22.77 -8.61
N SER A 87 21.40 -22.17 -9.42
CA SER A 87 21.38 -22.35 -10.87
C SER A 87 22.66 -21.86 -11.52
N PHE A 88 23.17 -20.69 -11.09
CA PHE A 88 24.36 -20.05 -11.66
C PHE A 88 25.63 -20.93 -11.53
N VAL A 89 25.74 -21.72 -10.46
CA VAL A 89 26.89 -22.61 -10.24
C VAL A 89 26.71 -24.01 -10.83
N GLY A 90 25.50 -24.35 -11.32
CA GLY A 90 25.18 -25.67 -11.86
C GLY A 90 25.80 -25.90 -13.25
N PRO A 91 26.34 -27.11 -13.54
CA PRO A 91 26.94 -27.44 -14.82
C PRO A 91 25.94 -27.27 -15.98
N ASP A 92 24.69 -27.73 -15.81
CA ASP A 92 23.63 -27.67 -16.84
C ASP A 92 23.38 -26.24 -17.34
N VAL A 93 23.49 -25.25 -16.44
CA VAL A 93 23.31 -23.83 -16.78
C VAL A 93 24.57 -23.27 -17.43
N ARG A 94 25.75 -23.61 -16.89
CA ARG A 94 27.06 -23.09 -17.36
C ARG A 94 27.48 -23.63 -18.72
N GLU A 95 27.06 -24.85 -19.04
CA GLU A 95 27.40 -25.54 -20.28
C GLU A 95 26.41 -25.21 -21.41
N CYS A 96 25.26 -24.61 -21.12
CA CYS A 96 24.35 -24.17 -22.16
C CYS A 96 24.94 -23.01 -22.97
N THR A 97 25.15 -23.25 -24.26
CA THR A 97 25.63 -22.24 -25.23
C THR A 97 24.53 -21.66 -26.12
N ALA A 98 23.33 -22.27 -26.14
CA ALA A 98 22.20 -21.85 -26.97
C ALA A 98 21.62 -20.49 -26.53
N ALA A 99 21.75 -20.15 -25.25
CA ALA A 99 21.29 -18.90 -24.68
C ALA A 99 22.19 -18.46 -23.51
N PRO A 100 22.23 -17.17 -23.15
CA PRO A 100 23.08 -16.65 -22.06
C PRO A 100 22.48 -16.94 -20.67
N LEU A 101 22.18 -18.20 -20.38
CA LEU A 101 21.49 -18.63 -19.15
C LEU A 101 22.31 -18.35 -17.87
N PRO A 102 23.65 -18.50 -17.84
CA PRO A 102 24.45 -18.06 -16.70
C PRO A 102 24.32 -16.57 -16.45
N THR A 103 24.30 -15.76 -17.51
CA THR A 103 24.11 -14.31 -17.39
C THR A 103 22.75 -13.99 -16.82
N LEU A 104 21.69 -14.67 -17.26
CA LEU A 104 20.34 -14.51 -16.69
C LEU A 104 20.34 -14.80 -15.18
N CYS A 105 20.84 -15.97 -14.77
CA CYS A 105 20.88 -16.35 -13.36
C CYS A 105 21.69 -15.36 -12.50
N GLY A 106 22.83 -14.88 -13.02
CA GLY A 106 23.64 -13.86 -12.34
C GLY A 106 22.91 -12.53 -12.21
N VAL A 107 22.19 -12.11 -13.26
CA VAL A 107 21.36 -10.89 -13.23
C VAL A 107 20.17 -11.05 -12.29
N ASP A 108 19.55 -12.23 -12.21
CA ASP A 108 18.43 -12.51 -11.29
C ASP A 108 18.86 -12.41 -9.82
N VAL A 109 20.07 -12.90 -9.48
CA VAL A 109 20.67 -12.68 -8.15
C VAL A 109 20.81 -11.18 -7.86
N ALA A 110 21.39 -10.43 -8.79
CA ALA A 110 21.59 -8.99 -8.61
C ALA A 110 20.26 -8.22 -8.49
N LEU A 111 19.27 -8.56 -9.32
CA LEU A 111 17.95 -7.95 -9.33
C LEU A 111 17.17 -8.27 -8.06
N GLY A 112 17.17 -9.51 -7.59
CA GLY A 112 16.49 -9.88 -6.35
C GLY A 112 17.02 -9.11 -5.14
N LEU A 113 18.34 -8.97 -5.04
CA LEU A 113 18.99 -8.14 -4.02
C LEU A 113 18.66 -6.65 -4.21
N ALA A 114 18.68 -6.15 -5.45
CA ALA A 114 18.35 -4.75 -5.76
C ALA A 114 16.90 -4.41 -5.40
N HIS A 115 15.93 -5.29 -5.68
CA HIS A 115 14.52 -5.12 -5.33
C HIS A 115 14.33 -5.06 -3.81
N PHE A 116 14.92 -5.99 -3.07
CA PHE A 116 14.86 -5.97 -1.60
C PHE A 116 15.55 -4.74 -1.00
N GLY A 117 16.74 -4.39 -1.52
CA GLY A 117 17.46 -3.18 -1.14
C GLY A 117 16.65 -1.92 -1.40
N ALA A 118 16.00 -1.82 -2.56
CA ALA A 118 15.13 -0.71 -2.92
C ALA A 118 13.89 -0.60 -2.01
N ALA A 119 13.27 -1.73 -1.65
CA ALA A 119 12.16 -1.74 -0.69
C ALA A 119 12.60 -1.17 0.68
N CYS A 120 13.73 -1.65 1.19
CA CYS A 120 14.33 -1.11 2.43
C CYS A 120 14.67 0.38 2.31
N TYR A 121 15.26 0.79 1.18
CA TYR A 121 15.61 2.18 0.90
C TYR A 121 14.38 3.08 0.92
N LEU A 122 13.31 2.72 0.21
CA LEU A 122 12.09 3.52 0.13
C LEU A 122 11.41 3.68 1.49
N GLN A 123 11.35 2.61 2.28
CA GLN A 123 10.84 2.69 3.64
C GLN A 123 11.66 3.66 4.50
N ARG A 124 12.99 3.59 4.44
CA ARG A 124 13.87 4.51 5.20
C ARG A 124 13.71 5.95 4.74
N ARG A 125 13.63 6.20 3.43
CA ARG A 125 13.43 7.54 2.87
C ARG A 125 12.09 8.14 3.27
N LEU A 126 11.02 7.36 3.24
CA LEU A 126 9.71 7.82 3.70
C LEU A 126 9.70 8.11 5.20
N LEU A 127 10.26 7.22 6.02
CA LEU A 127 10.36 7.44 7.46
C LEU A 127 11.21 8.68 7.78
N ALA A 128 12.30 8.91 7.04
CA ALA A 128 13.11 10.12 7.20
C ALA A 128 12.33 11.39 6.83
N ALA A 129 11.57 11.38 5.73
CA ALA A 129 10.74 12.51 5.32
C ALA A 129 9.65 12.81 6.38
N ILE A 130 9.00 11.78 6.90
CA ILE A 130 8.02 11.90 7.98
C ILE A 130 8.66 12.46 9.25
N SER A 131 9.79 11.90 9.68
CA SER A 131 10.48 12.33 10.89
C SER A 131 11.00 13.77 10.80
N ALA A 132 11.39 14.22 9.61
CA ALA A 132 11.76 15.61 9.38
C ALA A 132 10.58 16.57 9.57
N ALA A 133 9.35 16.13 9.25
CA ALA A 133 8.15 16.94 9.37
C ALA A 133 7.48 16.87 10.76
N HIS A 134 7.58 15.73 11.47
CA HIS A 134 6.79 15.45 12.69
C HIS A 134 7.62 14.92 13.87
N GLY A 135 8.94 14.85 13.75
CA GLY A 135 9.83 14.26 14.77
C GLY A 135 9.92 12.72 14.70
N PRO A 136 10.83 12.11 15.48
CA PRO A 136 11.23 10.70 15.33
C PRO A 136 10.15 9.65 15.62
N ALA A 137 9.11 10.00 16.39
CA ALA A 137 7.95 9.15 16.66
C ALA A 137 6.70 9.60 15.89
N GLY A 138 6.82 10.65 15.07
CA GLY A 138 5.69 11.37 14.49
C GLY A 138 4.86 10.57 13.49
N TRP A 139 5.33 9.40 13.03
CA TRP A 139 4.60 8.58 12.05
C TRP A 139 3.34 7.90 12.63
N LYS A 140 3.26 7.70 13.94
CA LYS A 140 2.08 7.15 14.60
C LYS A 140 1.02 8.24 14.71
N GLY A 141 -0.10 8.09 13.99
CA GLY A 141 -1.20 9.05 14.00
C GLY A 141 -1.14 10.12 12.90
N ILE A 142 -0.26 9.99 11.90
CA ILE A 142 -0.28 10.89 10.74
C ILE A 142 -1.55 10.69 9.94
N ALA A 143 -2.23 11.78 9.63
CA ALA A 143 -3.38 11.78 8.74
C ALA A 143 -3.01 11.20 7.36
N PRO A 144 -3.83 10.33 6.75
CA PRO A 144 -3.53 9.70 5.46
C PRO A 144 -3.13 10.70 4.35
N LYS A 145 -3.75 11.88 4.33
CA LYS A 145 -3.44 12.98 3.41
C LYS A 145 -1.99 13.46 3.54
N GLU A 146 -1.50 13.57 4.77
CA GLU A 146 -0.14 14.00 5.05
C GLU A 146 0.87 12.90 4.68
N LEU A 147 0.57 11.65 5.03
CA LEU A 147 1.39 10.51 4.62
C LEU A 147 1.54 10.44 3.09
N LYS A 148 0.43 10.63 2.36
CA LYS A 148 0.43 10.71 0.90
C LYS A 148 1.28 11.87 0.39
N ARG A 149 1.18 13.06 1.00
CA ARG A 149 1.98 14.23 0.64
C ARG A 149 3.47 13.94 0.76
N GLN A 150 3.90 13.37 1.88
CA GLN A 150 5.29 13.00 2.11
C GLN A 150 5.78 11.94 1.11
N ALA A 151 4.99 10.89 0.89
CA ALA A 151 5.36 9.86 -0.06
C ALA A 151 5.41 10.36 -1.51
N ASN A 152 4.50 11.26 -1.91
CA ASN A 152 4.55 11.88 -3.23
C ASN A 152 5.81 12.75 -3.40
N GLY A 153 6.26 13.42 -2.34
CA GLY A 153 7.55 14.11 -2.31
C GLY A 153 8.72 13.17 -2.60
N VAL A 154 8.75 12.01 -1.96
CA VAL A 154 9.77 10.98 -2.24
C VAL A 154 9.67 10.49 -3.68
N ILE A 155 8.48 10.13 -4.16
CA ILE A 155 8.25 9.61 -5.52
C ILE A 155 8.70 10.61 -6.59
N MET A 156 8.40 11.89 -6.44
CA MET A 156 8.66 12.92 -7.45
C MET A 156 10.11 13.39 -7.46
N PHE A 157 10.72 13.56 -6.28
CA PHE A 157 12.00 14.24 -6.16
C PHE A 157 13.17 13.30 -5.90
N ASP A 158 12.94 12.08 -5.42
CA ASP A 158 14.02 11.15 -5.14
C ASP A 158 14.61 10.57 -6.44
N HIS A 159 15.91 10.81 -6.67
CA HIS A 159 16.61 10.29 -7.84
C HIS A 159 16.78 8.77 -7.80
N GLY A 160 16.96 8.20 -6.60
CA GLY A 160 17.10 6.75 -6.42
C GLY A 160 15.82 6.02 -6.78
N PHE A 161 14.67 6.53 -6.35
CA PHE A 161 13.38 5.97 -6.73
C PHE A 161 13.11 6.01 -8.24
N ARG A 162 13.42 7.14 -8.89
CA ARG A 162 13.26 7.28 -10.35
C ARG A 162 14.14 6.30 -11.12
N LEU A 163 15.40 6.13 -10.71
CA LEU A 163 16.28 5.11 -11.28
C LEU A 163 15.74 3.70 -11.04
N TYR A 164 15.24 3.42 -9.84
CA TYR A 164 14.67 2.12 -9.50
C TYR A 164 13.46 1.75 -10.37
N ILE A 165 12.60 2.71 -10.73
CA ILE A 165 11.49 2.43 -11.66
C ILE A 165 12.01 1.90 -13.00
N CYS A 166 13.08 2.50 -13.55
CA CYS A 166 13.69 2.01 -14.78
C CYS A 166 14.25 0.59 -14.62
N VAL A 167 14.93 0.32 -13.51
CA VAL A 167 15.43 -1.03 -13.18
C VAL A 167 14.28 -2.03 -13.03
N PHE A 168 13.17 -1.63 -12.41
CA PHE A 168 12.01 -2.48 -12.21
C PHE A 168 11.33 -2.85 -13.53
N VAL A 169 11.12 -1.88 -14.42
CA VAL A 169 10.56 -2.14 -15.76
C VAL A 169 11.50 -3.00 -16.60
N GLY A 170 12.80 -2.70 -16.58
CA GLY A 170 13.81 -3.49 -17.28
C GLY A 170 13.90 -4.93 -16.75
N SER A 171 13.87 -5.10 -15.43
CA SER A 171 13.82 -6.41 -14.74
C SER A 171 12.63 -7.23 -15.22
N PHE A 172 11.43 -6.67 -15.21
CA PHE A 172 10.23 -7.38 -15.66
C PHE A 172 10.29 -7.79 -17.13
N ALA A 173 10.78 -6.90 -18.01
CA ALA A 173 10.99 -7.21 -19.42
C ALA A 173 12.04 -8.33 -19.60
N LEU A 174 13.13 -8.28 -18.84
CA LEU A 174 14.17 -9.31 -18.85
C LEU A 174 13.61 -10.67 -18.42
N GLN A 175 12.78 -10.74 -17.37
CA GLN A 175 12.15 -12.01 -16.97
C GLN A 175 11.28 -12.62 -18.08
N CYS A 176 10.58 -11.76 -18.84
CA CYS A 176 9.78 -12.21 -19.98
C CYS A 176 10.64 -12.82 -21.09
N VAL A 177 11.81 -12.22 -21.36
CA VAL A 177 12.80 -12.76 -22.31
C VAL A 177 13.49 -14.01 -21.73
N GLY A 178 13.77 -14.02 -20.42
CA GLY A 178 14.42 -15.13 -19.71
C GLY A 178 13.69 -16.45 -19.89
N PHE A 179 12.35 -16.45 -19.91
CA PHE A 179 11.56 -17.64 -20.25
C PHE A 179 11.92 -18.24 -21.62
N THR A 180 12.22 -17.41 -22.61
CA THR A 180 12.63 -17.91 -23.94
C THR A 180 14.03 -18.52 -23.90
N TRP A 181 14.94 -17.96 -23.10
CA TRP A 181 16.29 -18.49 -22.92
C TRP A 181 16.31 -19.81 -22.15
N ILE A 182 15.49 -19.94 -21.10
CA ILE A 182 15.36 -21.19 -20.35
C ILE A 182 14.81 -22.30 -21.25
N ASN A 183 13.76 -22.02 -22.03
CA ASN A 183 13.20 -22.99 -22.99
C ASN A 183 14.20 -23.42 -24.07
N ALA A 184 15.07 -22.51 -24.53
CA ALA A 184 16.07 -22.83 -25.55
C ALA A 184 17.20 -23.71 -25.00
N CYS A 185 17.56 -23.56 -23.72
CA CYS A 185 18.58 -24.38 -23.07
C CYS A 185 18.04 -25.73 -22.57
N ASP A 186 16.74 -25.82 -22.28
CA ASP A 186 16.08 -27.00 -21.68
C ASP A 186 16.89 -27.66 -20.55
N PRO A 187 17.25 -26.90 -19.49
CA PRO A 187 18.06 -27.46 -18.41
C PRO A 187 17.25 -28.50 -17.62
N ASP A 188 17.89 -29.60 -17.24
CA ASP A 188 17.28 -30.63 -16.38
C ASP A 188 16.82 -30.06 -15.02
N SER A 189 17.49 -29.01 -14.55
CA SER A 189 17.16 -28.30 -13.30
C SER A 189 15.98 -27.33 -13.46
N GLN A 190 15.01 -27.42 -12.54
CA GLN A 190 13.86 -26.51 -12.45
C GLN A 190 14.17 -25.18 -11.73
N LEU A 191 15.39 -25.02 -11.19
CA LEU A 191 15.76 -23.84 -10.41
C LEU A 191 15.76 -22.52 -11.22
N PRO A 192 16.19 -22.47 -12.50
CA PRO A 192 16.10 -21.26 -13.30
C PRO A 192 14.65 -20.82 -13.53
N TRP A 193 13.76 -21.79 -13.83
CA TRP A 193 12.32 -21.55 -13.96
C TRP A 193 11.73 -20.95 -12.68
N ALA A 194 12.04 -21.54 -11.52
CA ALA A 194 11.57 -21.06 -10.24
C ALA A 194 12.01 -19.62 -9.97
N ALA A 195 13.28 -19.28 -10.22
CA ALA A 195 13.82 -17.93 -10.03
C ALA A 195 13.09 -16.89 -10.91
N THR A 196 12.99 -17.15 -12.22
CA THR A 196 12.33 -16.25 -13.18
C THR A 196 10.84 -16.07 -12.86
N ILE A 197 10.13 -17.15 -12.49
CA ILE A 197 8.71 -17.07 -12.09
C ILE A 197 8.56 -16.24 -10.81
N LEU A 198 9.39 -16.47 -9.79
CA LEU A 198 9.30 -15.73 -8.53
C LEU A 198 9.55 -14.23 -8.73
N LEU A 199 10.54 -13.85 -9.54
CA LEU A 199 10.81 -12.44 -9.87
C LEU A 199 9.69 -11.82 -10.70
N ALA A 200 9.13 -12.54 -11.68
CA ALA A 200 8.00 -12.07 -12.47
C ALA A 200 6.74 -11.89 -11.60
N MET A 201 6.45 -12.84 -10.71
CA MET A 201 5.34 -12.75 -9.76
C MET A 201 5.54 -11.59 -8.78
N PHE A 202 6.75 -11.40 -8.26
CA PHE A 202 7.07 -10.22 -7.45
C PHE A 202 6.75 -8.92 -8.20
N GLY A 203 7.12 -8.82 -9.48
CA GLY A 203 6.79 -7.66 -10.31
C GLY A 203 5.28 -7.38 -10.36
N LEU A 204 4.48 -8.40 -10.63
CA LEU A 204 3.02 -8.26 -10.69
C LEU A 204 2.40 -7.86 -9.34
N VAL A 205 2.82 -8.52 -8.25
CA VAL A 205 2.29 -8.24 -6.91
C VAL A 205 2.76 -6.87 -6.42
N ALA A 206 3.99 -6.45 -6.73
CA ALA A 206 4.49 -5.12 -6.40
C ALA A 206 3.67 -4.02 -7.08
N VAL A 207 3.36 -4.14 -8.37
CA VAL A 207 2.48 -3.19 -9.08
C VAL A 207 1.10 -3.17 -8.44
N GLY A 208 0.52 -4.34 -8.17
CA GLY A 208 -0.76 -4.46 -7.47
C GLY A 208 -0.76 -3.79 -6.10
N PHE A 209 0.30 -3.98 -5.31
CA PHE A 209 0.51 -3.34 -4.02
C PHE A 209 0.53 -1.82 -4.17
N PHE A 210 1.33 -1.27 -5.08
CA PHE A 210 1.40 0.18 -5.30
C PHE A 210 0.06 0.77 -5.74
N CYS A 211 -0.67 0.10 -6.64
CA CYS A 211 -2.00 0.52 -7.06
C CYS A 211 -2.98 0.54 -5.88
N LEU A 212 -3.07 -0.54 -5.12
CA LEU A 212 -3.96 -0.65 -3.96
C LEU A 212 -3.59 0.35 -2.86
N TRP A 213 -2.30 0.52 -2.60
CA TRP A 213 -1.80 1.46 -1.61
C TRP A 213 -2.14 2.91 -2.00
N PHE A 214 -1.94 3.28 -3.28
CA PHE A 214 -2.33 4.60 -3.78
C PHE A 214 -3.85 4.83 -3.67
N MET A 215 -4.65 3.83 -4.06
CA MET A 215 -6.11 3.90 -3.91
C MET A 215 -6.53 4.05 -2.44
N ALA A 216 -5.90 3.34 -1.51
CA ALA A 216 -6.18 3.45 -0.08
C ALA A 216 -5.88 4.85 0.46
N LEU A 217 -4.78 5.48 0.00
CA LEU A 217 -4.46 6.86 0.37
C LEU A 217 -5.46 7.89 -0.16
N GLU A 218 -5.93 7.71 -1.40
CA GLU A 218 -7.00 8.57 -1.97
C GLU A 218 -8.32 8.38 -1.23
N CYS A 219 -8.70 7.13 -0.93
CA CYS A 219 -9.90 6.81 -0.16
C CYS A 219 -9.85 7.41 1.25
N GLY A 220 -8.70 7.34 1.93
CA GLY A 220 -8.50 7.94 3.25
C GLY A 220 -8.76 9.45 3.23
N ALA A 221 -8.17 10.15 2.25
CA ALA A 221 -8.40 11.59 2.09
C ALA A 221 -9.88 11.94 1.80
N CYS A 222 -10.63 11.06 1.11
CA CYS A 222 -12.06 11.25 0.90
C CYS A 222 -12.88 11.03 2.18
N LEU A 223 -12.53 10.04 3.00
CA LEU A 223 -13.21 9.75 4.26
C LEU A 223 -12.97 10.85 5.29
N ASP A 224 -11.76 11.41 5.34
CA ASP A 224 -11.43 12.54 6.22
C ASP A 224 -12.31 13.75 5.91
N ASN A 225 -12.48 14.10 4.62
CA ASN A 225 -13.37 15.20 4.22
C ASN A 225 -14.84 14.91 4.58
N LEU A 226 -15.30 13.67 4.44
CA LEU A 226 -16.68 13.29 4.77
C LEU A 226 -16.94 13.39 6.28
N ALA A 227 -15.94 13.03 7.10
CA ALA A 227 -16.02 13.20 8.54
C ALA A 227 -16.09 14.69 8.92
N GLU A 228 -15.29 15.55 8.28
CA GLU A 228 -15.35 17.01 8.46
C GLU A 228 -16.72 17.58 8.07
N ASP A 229 -17.30 17.14 6.95
CA ASP A 229 -18.62 17.58 6.48
C ASP A 229 -19.74 17.16 7.47
N VAL A 230 -19.74 15.90 7.92
CA VAL A 230 -20.72 15.40 8.90
C VAL A 230 -20.58 16.11 10.25
N MET A 231 -19.34 16.38 10.69
CA MET A 231 -19.10 17.15 11.91
C MET A 231 -19.54 18.61 11.76
N CYS A 232 -19.35 19.24 10.59
CA CYS A 232 -19.87 20.58 10.31
C CYS A 232 -21.40 20.61 10.28
N GLU A 233 -22.07 19.62 9.69
CA GLU A 233 -23.53 19.51 9.71
C GLU A 233 -24.07 19.33 11.14
N ALA A 234 -23.43 18.48 11.94
CA ALA A 234 -23.79 18.29 13.36
C ALA A 234 -23.61 19.59 14.17
N HIS A 235 -22.50 20.31 13.97
CA HIS A 235 -22.22 21.56 14.67
C HIS A 235 -23.14 22.71 14.20
N ALA A 236 -23.51 22.73 12.92
CA ALA A 236 -24.50 23.66 12.38
C ALA A 236 -25.91 23.38 12.94
N ALA A 237 -26.29 22.11 13.11
CA ALA A 237 -27.55 21.71 13.74
C ALA A 237 -27.59 22.11 15.22
N GLU A 238 -26.48 21.95 15.95
CA GLU A 238 -26.36 22.38 17.35
C GLU A 238 -26.45 23.91 17.49
N HIS A 239 -25.77 24.67 16.63
CA HIS A 239 -25.92 26.14 16.59
C HIS A 239 -27.32 26.60 16.19
N ALA A 240 -28.01 25.88 15.30
CA ALA A 240 -29.39 26.17 14.94
C ALA A 240 -30.35 25.93 16.11
N LEU A 241 -30.14 24.86 16.88
CA LEU A 241 -30.86 24.59 18.13
C LEU A 241 -30.60 25.66 19.19
N ALA A 242 -29.35 26.11 19.34
CA ALA A 242 -28.98 27.16 20.31
C ALA A 242 -29.49 28.56 19.93
N ARG A 243 -29.68 28.84 18.64
CA ARG A 243 -30.24 30.11 18.13
C ARG A 243 -31.74 30.07 17.91
N ALA A 244 -32.39 28.91 18.07
CA ALA A 244 -33.83 28.86 18.10
C ALA A 244 -34.26 29.81 19.24
N PRO A 245 -35.01 30.90 18.95
CA PRO A 245 -35.49 31.77 19.99
C PRO A 245 -36.21 30.89 21.01
N MET A 246 -36.00 31.16 22.30
CA MET A 246 -36.74 30.57 23.42
C MET A 246 -38.23 30.98 23.33
N ALA A 247 -38.88 30.62 22.22
CA ALA A 247 -40.28 30.78 21.95
C ALA A 247 -40.98 29.64 22.67
N GLY A 248 -41.12 29.81 23.99
CA GLY A 248 -41.98 28.95 24.78
C GLY A 248 -41.34 28.50 26.07
N ALA A 249 -41.43 29.36 27.09
CA ALA A 249 -41.41 29.01 28.50
C ALA A 249 -42.57 28.04 28.90
N SER A 250 -42.90 27.04 28.08
CA SER A 250 -43.91 26.01 28.35
C SER A 250 -43.33 24.62 28.61
N TRP A 251 -42.07 24.35 28.22
CA TRP A 251 -41.42 23.06 28.50
C TRP A 251 -41.13 22.84 30.00
N ALA A 252 -40.90 23.91 30.76
CA ALA A 252 -40.76 23.84 32.22
C ALA A 252 -42.05 23.37 32.93
N ARG A 253 -43.22 23.41 32.25
CA ARG A 253 -44.48 22.93 32.80
C ARG A 253 -44.74 21.44 32.56
N GLN A 254 -43.93 20.77 31.73
CA GLN A 254 -44.13 19.36 31.36
C GLN A 254 -43.13 18.39 32.03
N MET A 255 -42.07 18.89 32.69
CA MET A 255 -41.14 18.06 33.47
C MET A 255 -41.44 18.01 34.98
N GLY A 256 -42.50 18.68 35.46
CA GLY A 256 -42.92 18.64 36.87
C GLY A 256 -43.73 17.40 37.28
N SER A 257 -43.82 16.36 36.45
CA SER A 257 -44.70 15.20 36.65
C SER A 257 -43.99 13.85 36.45
N TYR A 258 -42.66 13.78 36.61
CA TYR A 258 -41.99 12.48 36.76
C TYR A 258 -41.62 12.26 38.23
N PRO A 259 -42.43 11.47 38.97
CA PRO A 259 -42.04 11.04 40.30
C PRO A 259 -40.89 10.03 40.20
N GLY A 260 -39.74 10.42 40.76
CA GLY A 260 -38.77 9.53 41.38
C GLY A 260 -38.14 8.43 40.52
N HIS A 261 -37.03 8.74 39.87
CA HIS A 261 -35.94 7.78 39.77
C HIS A 261 -34.69 8.37 40.43
N ALA A 262 -34.28 7.71 41.51
CA ALA A 262 -33.13 8.05 42.32
C ALA A 262 -31.86 8.10 41.46
N ALA A 263 -31.04 9.12 41.70
CA ALA A 263 -29.69 9.23 41.18
C ALA A 263 -28.84 8.10 41.75
N GLU A 264 -28.37 7.21 40.88
CA GLU A 264 -27.31 6.25 41.20
C GLU A 264 -25.98 6.89 40.77
N GLU A 265 -25.17 7.26 41.76
CA GLU A 265 -23.81 7.77 41.60
C GLU A 265 -22.96 6.72 40.87
N THR A 266 -22.49 7.04 39.67
CA THR A 266 -21.46 6.26 38.98
C THR A 266 -20.12 6.98 39.07
N GLU A 267 -19.27 6.39 39.89
CA GLU A 267 -17.86 6.72 40.15
C GLU A 267 -17.02 6.64 38.84
N PRO A 268 -16.16 7.63 38.53
CA PRO A 268 -15.28 7.53 37.36
C PRO A 268 -14.04 6.69 37.70
N LEU A 269 -14.10 5.41 37.36
CA LEU A 269 -12.97 4.49 37.46
C LEU A 269 -12.23 4.40 36.11
N PHE A 270 -11.38 5.37 35.79
CA PHE A 270 -10.23 5.15 34.89
C PHE A 270 -9.12 6.16 35.18
N ARG A 271 -8.13 5.72 35.98
CA ARG A 271 -6.77 6.25 35.97
C ARG A 271 -5.96 5.45 34.96
N LEU A 272 -5.33 6.15 34.03
CA LEU A 272 -4.09 5.73 33.36
C LEU A 272 -3.01 6.72 33.79
#